data_AF-A0A7S3KM99-F1
#
_entry.id   AF-A0A7S3KM99-F1
#
_cell.length_a   1.000
_cell.length_b   1.000
_cell.length_c   1.000
_cell.angle_alpha   90.00
_cell.angle_beta   90.00
_cell.angle_gamma   90.00
#
_symmetry.space_group_name_H-M   'P 1'
#
loop_
_entity.id
_entity.type
_entity.pdbx_description
1 polymer ?
#
loop_
_entity_poly.entity_id
_entity_poly.type
_entity_poly.pdbx_seq_one_letter_code
_entity_poly.pdbx_strand_id
1 'polypeptide(L)'
;MPFVVINLGAEMVFILDQRLRAQNVGKEKSQKVLQEILKFMFNKSFLEELFKPQDRHSYNATKHLFTKLAHSSVMKLNENSMSKLFDLMVMGVKFQIVSTTIPEELYHLTLRHLQEVEDLVTTTSAVEYVEEC
;
A
#
# COMPACT_ATOMS: atom_id res chain seq x y z
N MET A 1 10.01 7.65 -8.80
CA MET A 1 8.96 7.65 -7.76
C MET A 1 8.60 6.28 -7.15
N PRO A 2 9.38 5.19 -7.30
CA PRO A 2 8.95 3.89 -6.78
C PRO A 2 8.94 3.84 -5.24
N PHE A 3 9.93 4.46 -4.59
CA PHE A 3 10.01 4.51 -3.12
C PHE A 3 8.72 5.03 -2.47
N VAL A 4 8.24 6.21 -2.86
CA VAL A 4 7.07 6.82 -2.20
C VAL A 4 5.81 5.97 -2.39
N VAL A 5 5.58 5.47 -3.60
CA VAL A 5 4.37 4.69 -3.92
C VAL A 5 4.40 3.33 -3.22
N ILE A 6 5.54 2.65 -3.19
CA ILE A 6 5.68 1.34 -2.54
C ILE A 6 5.45 1.47 -1.03
N ASN A 7 6.14 2.40 -0.34
CA ASN A 7 5.99 2.55 1.11
C ASN A 7 4.59 3.05 1.50
N LEU A 8 3.98 3.97 0.73
CA LEU A 8 2.59 4.38 0.98
C LEU A 8 1.62 3.22 0.75
N GLY A 9 1.83 2.41 -0.28
CA GLY A 9 0.99 1.24 -0.53
C GLY A 9 1.08 0.20 0.58
N ALA A 10 2.27 -0.04 1.12
CA ALA A 10 2.45 -0.91 2.29
C ALA A 10 1.69 -0.37 3.51
N GLU A 11 1.86 0.92 3.85
CA GLU A 11 1.11 1.57 4.93
C GLU A 11 -0.41 1.47 4.74
N MET A 12 -0.89 1.61 3.49
CA MET A 12 -2.31 1.43 3.18
C MET A 12 -2.78 0.03 3.54
N VAL A 13 -2.03 -1.00 3.16
CA VAL A 13 -2.34 -2.41 3.46
C VAL A 13 -2.35 -2.64 4.97
N PHE A 14 -1.36 -2.14 5.70
CA PHE A 14 -1.27 -2.29 7.16
C PHE A 14 -2.45 -1.63 7.88
N ILE A 15 -2.76 -0.38 7.54
CA ILE A 15 -3.87 0.35 8.16
C ILE A 15 -5.20 -0.36 7.87
N LEU A 16 -5.37 -0.88 6.65
CA LEU A 16 -6.61 -1.57 6.28
C LEU A 16 -6.74 -2.93 6.97
N ASP A 17 -5.68 -3.73 7.02
CA ASP A 17 -5.68 -5.00 7.76
C ASP A 17 -6.04 -4.78 9.25
N GLN A 18 -5.39 -3.82 9.90
CA GLN A 18 -5.68 -3.46 11.30
C GLN A 18 -7.14 -3.03 11.49
N ARG A 19 -7.67 -2.19 10.59
CA ARG A 19 -9.08 -1.73 10.64
C ARG A 19 -10.07 -2.86 10.44
N LEU A 20 -9.82 -3.74 9.47
CA LEU A 20 -10.68 -4.89 9.16
C LEU A 20 -10.74 -5.87 10.35
N ARG A 21 -9.59 -6.11 11.02
CA ARG A 21 -9.52 -6.89 12.25
C ARG A 21 -10.28 -6.22 13.39
N ALA A 22 -10.07 -4.92 13.63
CA ALA A 22 -10.74 -4.17 14.69
C ALA A 22 -12.27 -4.13 14.52
N GLN A 23 -12.76 -4.19 13.28
CA GLN A 23 -14.19 -4.24 12.95
C GLN A 23 -14.77 -5.66 12.91
N ASN A 24 -13.97 -6.70 13.23
CA ASN A 24 -14.37 -8.11 13.12
C ASN A 24 -14.99 -8.47 11.75
N VAL A 25 -14.45 -7.90 10.67
CA VAL A 25 -14.88 -8.26 9.31
C VAL A 25 -14.49 -9.71 9.03
N GLY A 26 -15.42 -10.49 8.48
CA GLY A 26 -15.20 -11.90 8.16
C GLY A 26 -13.91 -12.13 7.36
N LYS A 27 -13.14 -13.14 7.75
CA LYS A 27 -11.78 -13.38 7.22
C LYS A 27 -11.72 -13.38 5.70
N GLU A 28 -12.65 -14.06 5.04
CA GLU A 28 -12.73 -14.14 3.57
C GLU A 28 -12.90 -12.76 2.91
N LYS A 29 -13.78 -11.92 3.44
CA LYS A 29 -14.01 -10.57 2.92
C LYS A 29 -12.79 -9.67 3.16
N SER A 30 -12.18 -9.77 4.33
CA SER A 30 -10.96 -9.03 4.67
C SER A 30 -9.81 -9.40 3.74
N GLN A 31 -9.59 -10.71 3.55
CA GLN A 31 -8.61 -11.25 2.63
C GLN A 31 -8.85 -10.74 1.21
N LYS A 32 -10.07 -10.82 0.70
CA LYS A 32 -10.41 -10.33 -0.65
C LYS A 32 -10.08 -8.85 -0.86
N VAL A 33 -10.38 -7.99 0.11
CA VAL A 33 -10.05 -6.55 0.03
C VAL A 33 -8.55 -6.33 -0.05
N LEU A 34 -7.77 -7.00 0.80
CA LEU A 34 -6.31 -6.88 0.79
C LEU A 34 -5.72 -7.45 -0.50
N GLN A 35 -6.20 -8.59 -0.98
CA GLN A 35 -5.77 -9.20 -2.25
C GLN A 35 -5.96 -8.28 -3.45
N GLU A 36 -7.12 -7.63 -3.56
CA GLU A 36 -7.42 -6.72 -4.68
C GLU A 36 -6.49 -5.50 -4.69
N ILE A 37 -6.16 -4.98 -3.50
CA ILE A 37 -5.18 -3.89 -3.32
C ILE A 37 -3.79 -4.34 -3.76
N LEU A 38 -3.35 -5.50 -3.28
CA LEU A 38 -2.03 -6.06 -3.57
C LEU A 38 -1.87 -6.39 -5.06
N LYS A 39 -2.91 -6.97 -5.68
CA LYS A 39 -2.94 -7.26 -7.11
C LYS A 39 -2.75 -5.99 -7.97
N PHE A 40 -3.30 -4.86 -7.55
CA PHE A 40 -3.06 -3.59 -8.23
C PHE A 40 -1.64 -3.08 -7.98
N MET A 41 -1.20 -3.07 -6.73
CA MET A 41 0.12 -2.56 -6.31
C MET A 41 1.29 -3.29 -6.99
N PHE A 42 1.16 -4.61 -7.17
CA PHE A 42 2.18 -5.46 -7.76
C PHE A 42 1.85 -5.86 -9.20
N ASN A 43 0.88 -5.22 -9.85
CA ASN A 43 0.64 -5.48 -11.26
C ASN A 43 1.89 -5.11 -12.09
N LYS A 44 2.37 -6.04 -12.92
CA LYS A 44 3.55 -5.84 -13.77
C LYS A 44 3.51 -4.55 -14.58
N SER A 45 2.41 -4.28 -15.28
CA SER A 45 2.26 -3.06 -16.10
C SER A 45 2.30 -1.79 -15.25
N PHE A 46 1.76 -1.84 -14.03
CA PHE A 46 1.83 -0.73 -13.08
C PHE A 46 3.25 -0.51 -12.57
N LEU A 47 3.94 -1.59 -12.19
CA LEU A 47 5.34 -1.52 -11.74
C LEU A 47 6.24 -0.99 -12.86
N GLU A 48 6.12 -1.52 -14.08
CA GLU A 48 6.87 -1.03 -15.24
C GLU A 48 6.68 0.47 -15.46
N GLU A 49 5.43 0.97 -15.35
CA GLU A 49 5.15 2.41 -15.45
C GLU A 49 5.71 3.21 -14.25
N LEU A 50 5.67 2.65 -13.05
CA LEU A 50 6.18 3.28 -11.84
C LEU A 50 7.71 3.46 -11.87
N PHE A 51 8.43 2.48 -12.44
CA PHE A 51 9.88 2.49 -12.55
C PHE A 51 10.41 3.27 -13.76
N LYS A 52 9.55 3.68 -14.71
CA LYS A 52 9.97 4.61 -15.77
C LYS A 52 10.45 5.94 -15.18
N PRO A 53 11.51 6.54 -15.75
CA PRO A 53 11.89 7.91 -15.42
C PRO A 53 10.71 8.84 -15.71
N GLN A 54 10.20 9.47 -14.66
CA GLN A 54 9.06 10.37 -14.72
C GLN A 54 9.25 11.49 -13.72
N ASP A 55 8.65 12.64 -14.03
CA ASP A 55 8.63 13.77 -13.11
C ASP A 55 7.93 13.39 -11.80
N ARG A 56 8.24 14.17 -10.77
CA ARG A 56 7.67 13.98 -9.45
C ARG A 56 6.15 14.15 -9.51
N HIS A 57 5.42 13.09 -9.15
CA HIS A 57 3.98 13.16 -8.91
C HIS A 57 3.66 14.23 -7.87
N SER A 58 2.63 15.02 -8.15
CA SER A 58 2.11 15.96 -7.16
C SER A 58 1.45 15.20 -6.00
N TYR A 59 1.29 15.88 -4.87
CA TYR A 59 0.54 15.34 -3.74
C TYR A 59 -0.87 14.89 -4.16
N ASN A 60 -1.55 15.72 -4.96
CA ASN A 60 -2.89 15.44 -5.46
C ASN A 60 -2.91 14.26 -6.44
N ALA A 61 -1.91 14.13 -7.31
CA ALA A 61 -1.81 12.99 -8.23
C ALA A 61 -1.61 11.68 -7.46
N THR A 62 -0.76 11.69 -6.43
CA THR A 62 -0.53 10.52 -5.56
C THR A 62 -1.79 10.16 -4.79
N LYS A 63 -2.49 11.15 -4.22
CA LYS A 63 -3.77 10.93 -3.53
C LYS A 63 -4.83 10.35 -4.47
N HIS A 64 -4.89 10.84 -5.71
CA HIS A 64 -5.82 10.34 -6.72
C HIS A 64 -5.54 8.89 -7.11
N LEU A 65 -4.26 8.52 -7.25
CA LEU A 65 -3.84 7.15 -7.50
C LEU A 65 -4.35 6.20 -6.41
N PHE A 66 -4.09 6.50 -5.14
CA PHE A 66 -4.54 5.66 -4.02
C PHE A 66 -6.06 5.67 -3.83
N THR A 67 -6.73 6.77 -4.17
CA THR A 67 -8.20 6.84 -4.18
C THR A 67 -8.77 5.89 -5.23
N LYS A 68 -8.22 5.90 -6.45
CA LYS A 68 -8.62 4.94 -7.50
C LYS A 68 -8.38 3.50 -7.08
N LEU A 69 -7.23 3.23 -6.47
CA LEU A 69 -6.88 1.90 -5.97
C LEU A 69 -7.91 1.44 -4.92
N ALA A 70 -8.20 2.26 -3.91
CA ALA A 70 -9.20 1.95 -2.89
C ALA A 70 -10.59 1.64 -3.51
N HIS A 71 -11.03 2.44 -4.49
CA HIS A 71 -12.32 2.25 -5.16
C HIS A 71 -12.35 1.09 -6.16
N SER A 72 -11.19 0.64 -6.65
CA SER A 72 -11.11 -0.57 -7.48
C SER A 72 -11.29 -1.87 -6.68
N SER A 73 -11.08 -1.81 -5.36
CA SER A 73 -11.40 -2.91 -4.47
C SER A 73 -12.91 -2.96 -4.13
N VAL A 74 -13.38 -4.11 -3.63
CA VAL A 74 -14.74 -4.30 -3.07
C VAL A 74 -15.03 -3.36 -1.90
N MET A 75 -14.00 -2.77 -1.30
CA MET A 75 -14.14 -1.83 -0.18
C MET A 75 -14.80 -0.52 -0.62
N LYS A 76 -15.89 -0.15 0.07
CA LYS A 76 -16.60 1.12 -0.15
C LYS A 76 -16.21 2.14 0.92
N LEU A 77 -15.12 2.89 0.68
CA LEU A 77 -14.77 4.06 1.49
C LEU A 77 -15.51 5.29 0.97
N ASN A 78 -15.99 6.14 1.89
CA ASN A 78 -16.43 7.49 1.54
C ASN A 78 -15.24 8.47 1.45
N GLU A 79 -15.45 9.64 0.83
CA GLU A 79 -14.38 10.63 0.59
C GLU A 79 -13.64 11.07 1.86
N ASN A 80 -14.38 11.23 2.96
CA ASN A 80 -13.81 11.59 4.26
C ASN A 80 -12.89 10.48 4.81
N SER A 81 -13.34 9.22 4.72
CA SER A 81 -12.58 8.06 5.19
C SER A 81 -11.35 7.82 4.32
N MET A 82 -11.46 8.04 3.01
CA MET A 82 -10.33 7.95 2.08
C MET A 82 -9.29 9.04 2.35
N SER A 83 -9.74 10.28 2.60
CA SER A 83 -8.82 11.38 2.96
C SER A 83 -8.08 11.08 4.26
N LYS A 84 -8.78 10.63 5.30
CA LYS A 84 -8.14 10.23 6.58
C LYS A 84 -7.18 9.06 6.40
N LEU A 85 -7.52 8.08 5.56
CA LEU A 85 -6.61 6.96 5.25
C LEU A 85 -5.32 7.48 4.62
N PHE A 86 -5.44 8.34 3.61
CA PHE A 86 -4.28 8.92 2.93
C PHE A 86 -3.40 9.76 3.87
N ASP A 87 -4.02 10.58 4.73
CA ASP A 87 -3.29 11.39 5.70
C ASP A 87 -2.54 10.51 6.71
N LEU A 88 -3.12 9.39 7.15
CA LEU A 88 -2.44 8.42 8.01
C LEU A 88 -1.27 7.72 7.30
N MET A 89 -1.44 7.30 6.05
CA MET A 89 -0.37 6.70 5.26
C MET A 89 0.81 7.68 5.13
N VAL A 90 0.54 8.93 4.78
CA VAL A 90 1.55 9.98 4.64
C VAL A 90 2.21 10.26 5.99
N MET A 91 1.46 10.28 7.09
CA MET A 91 1.99 10.49 8.43
C MET A 91 2.93 9.35 8.85
N GLY A 92 2.54 8.09 8.62
CA GLY A 92 3.36 6.91 8.91
C GLY A 92 4.70 6.93 8.18
N VAL A 93 4.68 7.10 6.85
CA VAL A 93 5.90 7.17 6.03
C VAL A 93 6.76 8.39 6.43
N LYS A 94 6.16 9.56 6.64
CA LYS A 94 6.93 10.75 7.07
C LYS A 94 7.60 10.51 8.42
N PHE A 95 6.89 9.92 9.37
CA PHE A 95 7.44 9.62 10.69
C PHE A 95 8.62 8.65 10.58
N GLN A 96 8.48 7.58 9.80
CA GLN A 96 9.56 6.61 9.55
C GLN A 96 10.79 7.29 8.93
N ILE A 97 10.60 8.13 7.90
CA ILE A 97 11.68 8.87 7.24
C ILE A 97 12.37 9.84 8.21
N VAL A 98 11.62 10.64 8.97
CA VAL A 98 12.20 11.62 9.92
C VAL A 98 12.93 10.91 11.07
N SER A 99 12.52 9.69 11.40
CA SER A 99 13.17 8.87 12.42
C SER A 99 14.45 8.19 11.92
N THR A 100 14.71 8.16 10.61
CA THR A 100 15.95 7.60 10.08
C THR A 100 17.14 8.52 10.35
N THR A 101 18.27 7.93 10.74
CA THR A 101 19.52 8.61 11.07
C THR A 101 20.56 8.49 9.97
N ILE A 102 20.51 7.39 9.20
CA ILE A 102 21.40 7.13 8.06
C ILE A 102 20.61 6.82 6.79
N PRO A 103 21.09 7.22 5.60
CA PRO A 103 20.36 6.99 4.34
C PRO A 103 20.06 5.51 4.03
N GLU A 104 20.92 4.59 4.48
CA GLU A 104 20.75 3.15 4.31
C GLU A 104 19.49 2.62 5.02
N GLU A 105 19.06 3.25 6.11
CA GLU A 105 17.82 2.87 6.80
C GLU A 105 16.58 3.09 5.94
N LEU A 106 16.61 3.99 4.95
CA LEU A 106 15.49 4.16 4.02
C LEU A 106 15.32 2.94 3.13
N TYR A 107 16.42 2.32 2.72
CA TYR A 107 16.36 1.06 1.97
C TYR A 107 15.79 -0.07 2.83
N HIS A 108 16.29 -0.19 4.07
CA HIS A 108 15.77 -1.19 5.02
C HIS A 108 14.31 -0.97 5.38
N LEU A 109 13.85 0.28 5.44
CA LEU A 109 12.44 0.61 5.65
C LEU A 109 11.58 0.00 4.55
N THR A 110 11.93 0.23 3.29
CA THR A 110 11.18 -0.33 2.15
C THR A 110 11.26 -1.84 2.11
N LEU A 111 12.42 -2.43 2.41
CA LEU A 111 12.56 -3.89 2.48
C LEU A 111 11.65 -4.49 3.57
N ARG A 112 11.62 -3.87 4.76
CA ARG A 112 10.75 -4.30 5.85
C ARG A 112 9.27 -4.21 5.47
N HIS A 113 8.85 -3.11 4.83
CA HIS A 113 7.49 -2.96 4.32
C HIS A 113 7.12 -4.06 3.34
N LEU A 114 8.01 -4.42 2.42
CA LEU A 114 7.78 -5.50 1.46
C LEU A 114 7.69 -6.88 2.15
N GLN A 115 8.57 -7.16 3.11
CA GLN A 115 8.55 -8.40 3.89
C GLN A 115 7.26 -8.55 4.70
N GLU A 116 6.83 -7.49 5.39
CA GLU A 116 5.59 -7.52 6.17
C GLU A 116 4.36 -7.67 5.26
N VAL A 117 4.39 -7.05 4.07
CA VAL A 117 3.35 -7.24 3.05
C VAL A 117 3.33 -8.69 2.54
N GLU A 118 4.50 -9.30 2.31
CA GLU A 118 4.64 -10.70 1.92
C GLU A 118 4.10 -11.67 2.99
N ASP A 119 4.37 -11.41 4.27
CA ASP A 119 3.83 -12.18 5.39
C ASP A 119 2.29 -12.11 5.45
N LEU A 120 1.73 -10.92 5.18
CA LEU A 120 0.29 -10.71 5.09
C LEU A 120 -0.31 -11.44 3.87
N VAL A 121 0.40 -11.48 2.74
CA VAL A 121 0.01 -12.21 1.52
C VAL A 121 -0.02 -13.72 1.75
N THR A 122 1.02 -14.26 2.39
CA THR A 122 1.17 -15.70 2.67
C THR A 122 0.05 -16.19 3.59
N THR A 123 -0.38 -15.35 4.53
CA THR A 123 -1.56 -15.61 5.38
C THR A 123 -2.89 -15.58 4.60
N THR A 124 -2.89 -14.97 3.42
CA THR A 124 -4.07 -14.58 2.66
C THR A 124 -4.25 -15.37 1.37
N SER A 125 -3.42 -16.37 1.05
CA SER A 125 -3.49 -17.14 -0.21
C SER A 125 -3.43 -16.27 -1.48
N ALA A 126 -2.74 -15.12 -1.43
CA ALA A 126 -2.48 -14.27 -2.59
C ALA A 126 -1.13 -14.58 -3.28
N VAL A 127 -0.53 -15.73 -2.96
CA VAL A 127 0.82 -16.13 -3.36
C VAL A 127 0.97 -16.23 -4.88
N GLU A 128 -0.06 -16.71 -5.58
CA GLU A 128 -0.07 -16.86 -7.05
C GLU A 128 0.20 -15.55 -7.80
N TYR A 129 -0.11 -14.40 -7.21
CA TYR A 129 0.06 -13.09 -7.87
C TYR A 129 1.45 -12.47 -7.66
N VAL A 130 2.18 -12.90 -6.63
CA VAL A 130 3.56 -12.46 -6.38
C VAL A 130 4.53 -13.25 -7.26
N GLU A 131 4.23 -14.53 -7.53
CA GLU A 131 5.04 -15.39 -8.40
C GLU A 131 4.96 -15.02 -9.90
N GLU A 132 3.94 -14.26 -10.32
CA GLU A 132 3.79 -13.76 -11.71
C GLU A 132 4.50 -12.42 -11.97
N CYS A 133 5.10 -11.79 -10.95
CA CYS A 133 5.85 -10.52 -11.06
C CYS A 133 7.31 -10.74 -11.48
#